data_AF-A0A7S0A4C5-F1
#
_entry.id   AF-A0A7S0A4C5-F1
#
_cell.length_a   1.000
_cell.length_b   1.000
_cell.length_c   1.000
_cell.angle_alpha   90.00
_cell.angle_beta   90.00
_cell.angle_gamma   90.00
#
_symmetry.space_group_name_H-M   'P 1'
#
loop_
_entity.id
_entity.type
_entity.pdbx_description
1 polymer ?
#
loop_
_entity_poly.entity_id
_entity_poly.type
_entity_poly.pdbx_seq_one_letter_code
_entity_poly.pdbx_strand_id
1 'polypeptide(L)'
;MTVYRLRKRRGLFVYAPVAPTAECVALMRELETQHGAVAYIVLPTVAVEHKYFVGPFSQAFPTAEVWVCPGQFSVPVPLPLELLGFPSDRLRVLPSDPEDLSVPEDWAHEGLDFRVLGPIGKDLNTGAFAEVVFYLRPLKTMLVTDLVLSVPTDVPEILLEDPRPLAFHARDGPLAPVDATPEALARGWRRICIFALLFRTTAIEVQGAAEAVRDALASPAQELGWAGLLPCNYRPRWEDTFEALRGGREDGLLVPPILSELVLNRYLSSDVWPFVEATAAAWADAELVVPAHFAAPVRAGAGEWRDAFRRAFGEPPGAAGPFGLRLPALLGGQPQRGPQPKEADLQFIRGFSESLTALGVVDVPERLTYRAGAGIEAEA
;
A
#
# COMPACT_ATOMS: atom_id res chain seq x y z
N MET A 1 -4.02 -2.37 10.66
CA MET A 1 -4.41 -1.67 11.90
C MET A 1 -3.21 -1.44 12.78
N THR A 2 -3.08 -0.22 13.30
CA THR A 2 -2.06 0.14 14.31
C THR A 2 -2.75 0.74 15.52
N VAL A 3 -2.33 0.34 16.73
CA VAL A 3 -2.85 0.89 17.99
C VAL A 3 -1.74 1.64 18.71
N TYR A 4 -1.96 2.92 18.97
CA TYR A 4 -1.03 3.78 19.69
C TYR A 4 -1.58 4.12 21.07
N ARG A 5 -0.76 3.90 22.10
CA ARG A 5 -1.06 4.33 23.47
C ARG A 5 -0.78 5.82 23.61
N LEU A 6 -1.82 6.60 23.90
CA LEU A 6 -1.69 8.02 24.23
C LEU A 6 -0.87 8.16 25.54
N ARG A 7 0.14 9.03 25.52
CA ARG A 7 1.09 9.27 26.61
C ARG A 7 0.66 10.41 27.53
N LYS A 8 -0.08 11.40 27.01
CA LYS A 8 -0.52 12.58 27.77
C LYS A 8 -1.88 12.38 28.43
N ARG A 9 -2.78 11.67 27.75
CA ARG A 9 -4.06 11.21 28.30
C ARG A 9 -4.09 9.70 28.37
N ARG A 10 -4.89 9.17 29.29
CA ARG A 10 -5.17 7.74 29.35
C ARG A 10 -6.15 7.38 28.21
N GLY A 11 -5.69 6.64 27.21
CA GLY A 11 -6.52 6.12 26.13
C GLY A 11 -5.71 5.56 24.95
N LEU A 12 -6.43 5.05 23.95
CA LEU A 12 -5.85 4.46 22.75
C LEU A 12 -6.27 5.23 21.48
N PHE A 13 -5.34 5.39 20.55
CA PHE A 13 -5.57 5.86 19.19
C PHE A 13 -5.46 4.66 18.24
N VAL A 14 -6.47 4.43 17.41
CA VAL A 14 -6.51 3.30 16.47
C VAL A 14 -6.48 3.83 15.04
N TYR A 15 -5.51 3.38 14.25
CA TYR A 15 -5.32 3.74 12.84
C TYR A 15 -5.64 2.56 11.93
N ALA A 16 -6.45 2.79 10.89
CA ALA A 16 -6.85 1.79 9.88
C ALA A 16 -7.35 0.47 10.52
N PRO A 17 -8.47 0.50 11.27
CA PRO A 17 -8.98 -0.67 11.98
C PRO A 17 -9.33 -1.81 11.02
N VAL A 18 -9.09 -3.04 11.47
CA VAL A 18 -9.50 -4.27 10.77
C VAL A 18 -10.86 -4.76 11.27
N ALA A 19 -11.33 -5.88 10.75
CA ALA A 19 -12.57 -6.51 11.20
C ALA A 19 -12.60 -6.67 12.74
N PRO A 20 -13.67 -6.22 13.43
CA PRO A 20 -13.83 -6.39 14.87
C PRO A 20 -14.29 -7.81 15.19
N THR A 21 -13.47 -8.81 14.86
CA THR A 21 -13.70 -10.20 15.28
C THR A 21 -13.74 -10.28 16.81
N ALA A 22 -14.32 -11.35 17.36
CA ALA A 22 -14.36 -11.56 18.81
C ALA A 22 -12.94 -11.54 19.43
N GLU A 23 -11.97 -12.12 18.73
CA GLU A 23 -10.55 -12.11 19.12
C GLU A 23 -9.96 -10.69 19.10
N CYS A 24 -10.14 -9.95 18.00
CA CYS A 24 -9.67 -8.57 17.88
C CYS A 24 -10.24 -7.67 18.99
N VAL A 25 -11.55 -7.79 19.25
CA VAL A 25 -12.21 -7.03 20.32
C VAL A 25 -11.66 -7.42 21.69
N ALA A 26 -11.44 -8.72 21.96
CA ALA A 26 -10.88 -9.18 23.22
C ALA A 26 -9.47 -8.60 23.47
N LEU A 27 -8.57 -8.68 22.48
CA LEU A 27 -7.23 -8.09 22.55
C LEU A 27 -7.28 -6.57 22.78
N MET A 28 -8.20 -5.86 22.12
CA MET A 28 -8.40 -4.44 22.35
C MET A 28 -8.92 -4.13 23.77
N ARG A 29 -9.79 -4.97 24.36
CA ARG A 29 -10.23 -4.80 25.76
C ARG A 29 -9.10 -4.99 26.77
N GLU A 30 -8.15 -5.87 26.49
CA GLU A 30 -6.94 -6.02 27.30
C GLU A 30 -6.13 -4.71 27.30
N LEU A 31 -5.94 -4.10 26.12
CA LEU A 31 -5.29 -2.80 25.99
C LEU A 31 -6.09 -1.70 26.71
N GLU A 32 -7.42 -1.67 26.59
CA GLU A 32 -8.24 -0.68 27.29
C GLU A 32 -8.14 -0.79 28.81
N THR A 33 -8.06 -2.01 29.33
CA THR A 33 -7.87 -2.27 30.76
C THR A 33 -6.56 -1.64 31.25
N GLN A 34 -5.49 -1.80 30.49
CA GLN A 34 -4.16 -1.29 30.85
C GLN A 34 -3.98 0.21 30.59
N HIS A 35 -4.56 0.73 29.51
CA HIS A 35 -4.19 2.04 28.96
C HIS A 35 -5.35 3.02 28.85
N GLY A 36 -6.58 2.59 29.15
CA GLY A 36 -7.80 3.39 29.01
C GLY A 36 -8.53 3.12 27.71
N ALA A 37 -9.78 3.58 27.66
CA ALA A 37 -10.67 3.36 26.53
C ALA A 37 -10.08 3.84 25.19
N VAL A 38 -10.56 3.24 24.09
CA VAL A 38 -10.30 3.77 22.76
C VAL A 38 -10.86 5.18 22.66
N ALA A 39 -9.95 6.11 22.38
CA ALA A 39 -10.19 7.54 22.28
C ALA A 39 -10.62 7.94 20.87
N TYR A 40 -9.84 7.46 19.90
CA TYR A 40 -9.90 7.89 18.51
C TYR A 40 -9.77 6.66 17.61
N ILE A 41 -10.61 6.60 16.59
CA ILE A 41 -10.54 5.64 15.50
C ILE A 41 -10.37 6.43 14.22
N VAL A 42 -9.31 6.16 13.47
CA VAL A 42 -8.99 6.84 12.21
C VAL A 42 -9.17 5.89 11.04
N LEU A 43 -10.01 6.28 10.09
CA LEU A 43 -10.02 5.75 8.72
C LEU A 43 -9.15 6.65 7.86
N PRO A 44 -7.91 6.25 7.52
CA PRO A 44 -6.95 7.13 6.88
C PRO A 44 -7.07 7.17 5.36
N THR A 45 -7.97 6.43 4.73
CA THR A 45 -8.08 6.37 3.26
C THR A 45 -9.54 6.28 2.84
N VAL A 46 -9.81 6.55 1.56
CA VAL A 46 -11.12 6.30 0.93
C VAL A 46 -11.26 4.88 0.37
N ALA A 47 -10.16 4.11 0.37
CA ALA A 47 -10.12 2.74 -0.10
C ALA A 47 -11.10 1.84 0.67
N VAL A 48 -11.92 1.09 -0.08
CA VAL A 48 -13.09 0.37 0.43
C VAL A 48 -12.69 -0.73 1.42
N GLU A 49 -11.59 -1.42 1.15
CA GLU A 49 -11.02 -2.49 1.98
C GLU A 49 -10.64 -2.02 3.38
N HIS A 50 -10.20 -0.77 3.54
CA HIS A 50 -9.90 -0.16 4.83
C HIS A 50 -11.13 0.48 5.47
N LYS A 51 -12.09 0.94 4.66
CA LYS A 51 -13.33 1.56 5.12
C LYS A 51 -14.32 0.56 5.71
N TYR A 52 -14.45 -0.62 5.10
CA TYR A 52 -15.55 -1.55 5.33
C TYR A 52 -15.76 -1.90 6.81
N PHE A 53 -14.68 -2.04 7.57
CA PHE A 53 -14.73 -2.46 8.97
C PHE A 53 -14.81 -1.32 9.99
N VAL A 54 -14.64 -0.06 9.59
CA VAL A 54 -14.57 1.07 10.53
C VAL A 54 -15.91 1.30 11.24
N GLY A 55 -17.03 1.24 10.51
CA GLY A 55 -18.36 1.34 11.09
C GLY A 55 -18.59 0.28 12.18
N PRO A 56 -18.54 -1.03 11.85
CA PRO A 56 -18.62 -2.10 12.84
C PRO A 56 -17.61 -1.99 14.00
N PHE A 57 -16.36 -1.64 13.71
CA PHE A 57 -15.33 -1.48 14.75
C PHE A 57 -15.69 -0.36 15.71
N SER A 58 -16.16 0.79 15.21
CA SER A 58 -16.60 1.90 16.04
C SER A 58 -17.81 1.56 16.93
N GLN A 59 -18.68 0.65 16.50
CA GLN A 59 -19.81 0.18 17.32
C GLN A 59 -19.32 -0.68 18.50
N ALA A 60 -18.24 -1.44 18.31
CA ALA A 60 -17.60 -2.17 19.40
C ALA A 60 -16.93 -1.22 20.42
N PHE A 61 -16.48 -0.04 20.00
CA PHE A 61 -15.86 0.98 20.88
C PHE A 61 -16.69 2.27 20.89
N PRO A 62 -17.84 2.29 21.60
CA PRO A 62 -18.87 3.32 21.43
C PRO A 62 -18.47 4.71 21.96
N THR A 63 -17.42 4.80 22.78
CA THR A 63 -16.93 6.07 23.34
C THR A 63 -15.90 6.76 22.47
N ALA A 64 -15.40 6.10 21.43
CA ALA A 64 -14.33 6.64 20.59
C ALA A 64 -14.88 7.64 19.58
N GLU A 65 -14.19 8.75 19.35
CA GLU A 65 -14.44 9.59 18.19
C GLU A 65 -13.92 8.89 16.93
N VAL A 66 -14.67 9.03 15.83
CA VAL A 66 -14.32 8.43 14.54
C VAL A 66 -13.93 9.54 13.58
N TRP A 67 -12.70 9.49 13.08
CA TRP A 67 -12.11 10.47 12.18
C TRP A 67 -11.85 9.81 10.82
N VAL A 68 -12.44 10.35 9.76
CA VAL A 68 -12.32 9.78 8.41
C VAL A 68 -11.56 10.71 7.49
N CYS A 69 -10.74 10.12 6.62
CA CYS A 69 -10.09 10.80 5.50
C CYS A 69 -11.14 11.54 4.65
N PRO A 70 -10.88 12.78 4.19
CA PRO A 70 -11.81 13.51 3.34
C PRO A 70 -12.04 12.79 2.00
N GLY A 71 -13.21 13.05 1.38
CA GLY A 71 -13.56 12.47 0.08
C GLY A 71 -14.16 11.05 0.15
N GLN A 72 -14.69 10.64 1.32
CA GLN A 72 -15.41 9.37 1.44
C GLN A 72 -16.57 9.27 0.44
N PHE A 73 -16.67 8.13 -0.23
CA PHE A 73 -17.71 7.87 -1.23
C PHE A 73 -18.40 6.52 -1.02
N SER A 74 -19.47 6.27 -1.75
CA SER A 74 -20.08 4.95 -1.87
C SER A 74 -20.68 4.76 -3.25
N VAL A 75 -20.74 3.49 -3.67
CA VAL A 75 -21.28 3.08 -4.97
C VAL A 75 -22.38 2.04 -4.79
N PRO A 76 -23.37 1.97 -5.70
CA PRO A 76 -23.55 2.82 -6.88
C PRO A 76 -24.18 4.19 -6.55
N VAL A 77 -24.59 4.43 -5.29
CA VAL A 77 -25.25 5.67 -4.85
C VAL A 77 -24.41 6.33 -3.75
N PRO A 78 -24.24 7.67 -3.75
CA PRO A 78 -23.54 8.40 -2.70
C PRO A 78 -24.41 8.47 -1.43
N LEU A 79 -24.24 7.49 -0.55
CA LEU A 79 -24.91 7.38 0.73
C LEU A 79 -24.08 8.09 1.81
N PRO A 80 -24.74 8.80 2.75
CA PRO A 80 -24.09 9.25 3.97
C PRO A 80 -23.43 8.08 4.72
N LEU A 81 -22.30 8.32 5.37
CA LEU A 81 -21.54 7.31 6.10
C LEU A 81 -22.36 6.65 7.22
N GLU A 82 -23.32 7.36 7.77
CA GLU A 82 -24.26 6.88 8.77
C GLU A 82 -25.07 5.68 8.27
N LEU A 83 -25.48 5.71 7.00
CA LEU A 83 -26.19 4.60 6.35
C LEU A 83 -25.26 3.42 6.05
N LEU A 84 -23.95 3.62 6.15
CA LEU A 84 -22.91 2.58 6.05
C LEU A 84 -22.46 2.08 7.44
N GLY A 85 -23.18 2.44 8.51
CA GLY A 85 -22.94 1.96 9.86
C GLY A 85 -21.97 2.80 10.70
N PHE A 86 -21.60 4.00 10.23
CA PHE A 86 -20.81 4.95 11.02
C PHE A 86 -21.69 5.71 12.04
N PRO A 87 -21.14 6.12 13.19
CA PRO A 87 -21.90 6.77 14.25
C PRO A 87 -22.03 8.29 13.99
N SER A 88 -23.25 8.79 13.78
CA SER A 88 -23.50 10.17 13.37
C SER A 88 -23.03 11.25 14.37
N ASP A 89 -23.10 10.95 15.66
CA ASP A 89 -22.86 11.90 16.76
C ASP A 89 -21.37 12.12 17.09
N ARG A 90 -20.50 11.21 16.63
CA ARG A 90 -19.06 11.21 16.93
C ARG A 90 -18.19 10.96 15.69
N LEU A 91 -18.78 11.10 14.51
CA LEU A 91 -18.08 11.06 13.22
C LEU A 91 -17.58 12.45 12.84
N ARG A 92 -16.31 12.54 12.46
CA ARG A 92 -15.62 13.75 12.01
C ARG A 92 -14.85 13.46 10.73
N VAL A 93 -14.81 14.44 9.84
CA VAL A 93 -13.94 14.39 8.66
C VAL A 93 -12.64 15.11 9.01
N LEU A 94 -11.50 14.50 8.71
CA LEU A 94 -10.20 15.13 8.91
C LEU A 94 -10.08 16.36 8.00
N PRO A 95 -9.71 17.53 8.55
CA PRO A 95 -9.45 18.71 7.75
C PRO A 95 -8.18 18.50 6.90
N SER A 96 -8.07 19.21 5.78
CA SER A 96 -6.84 19.19 4.97
C SER A 96 -5.69 19.95 5.63
N ASP A 97 -6.01 20.95 6.45
CA ASP A 97 -5.06 21.72 7.24
C ASP A 97 -4.92 21.12 8.65
N PRO A 98 -3.72 20.66 9.06
CA PRO A 98 -3.50 20.14 10.40
C PRO A 98 -3.61 21.19 11.52
N GLU A 99 -3.60 22.48 11.20
CA GLU A 99 -3.78 23.58 12.16
C GLU A 99 -5.25 24.00 12.34
N ASP A 100 -6.19 23.32 11.67
CA ASP A 100 -7.62 23.61 11.80
C ASP A 100 -8.11 23.39 13.24
N LEU A 101 -8.94 24.32 13.74
CA LEU A 101 -9.45 24.33 15.11
C LEU A 101 -10.35 23.13 15.45
N SER A 102 -10.83 22.39 14.44
CA SER A 102 -11.57 21.15 14.65
C SER A 102 -10.68 19.98 15.10
N VAL A 103 -9.37 20.02 14.81
CA VAL A 103 -8.43 18.98 15.25
C VAL A 103 -8.37 18.96 16.79
N PRO A 104 -8.48 17.79 17.45
CA PRO A 104 -8.45 17.73 18.90
C PRO A 104 -7.15 18.30 19.46
N GLU A 105 -7.22 19.25 20.40
CA GLU A 105 -6.02 19.82 21.07
C GLU A 105 -5.14 18.73 21.70
N ASP A 106 -5.78 17.65 22.18
CA ASP A 106 -5.13 16.45 22.71
C ASP A 106 -4.13 15.82 21.72
N TRP A 107 -4.36 15.91 20.41
CA TRP A 107 -3.45 15.38 19.39
C TRP A 107 -2.14 16.17 19.36
N ALA A 108 -2.23 17.50 19.37
CA ALA A 108 -1.05 18.37 19.44
C ALA A 108 -0.26 18.13 20.74
N HIS A 109 -0.94 18.01 21.88
CA HIS A 109 -0.31 17.68 23.16
C HIS A 109 0.39 16.32 23.16
N GLU A 110 -0.24 15.34 22.51
CA GLU A 110 0.30 13.99 22.33
C GLU A 110 1.48 13.94 21.35
N GLY A 111 1.62 14.93 20.47
CA GLY A 111 2.60 14.94 19.39
C GLY A 111 2.18 14.09 18.20
N LEU A 112 0.88 14.08 17.90
CA LEU A 112 0.31 13.49 16.70
C LEU A 112 0.17 14.59 15.65
N ASP A 113 0.96 14.50 14.58
CA ASP A 113 0.74 15.32 13.39
C ASP A 113 0.10 14.45 12.30
N PHE A 114 -0.49 15.08 11.29
CA PHE A 114 -0.91 14.39 10.09
C PHE A 114 -0.78 15.26 8.85
N ARG A 115 -0.78 14.63 7.68
CA ARG A 115 -0.90 15.28 6.38
C ARG A 115 -1.82 14.48 5.48
N VAL A 116 -2.60 15.19 4.67
CA VAL A 116 -3.58 14.61 3.75
C VAL A 116 -3.07 14.75 2.33
N LEU A 117 -3.03 13.64 1.58
CA LEU A 117 -2.97 13.65 0.12
C LEU A 117 -4.37 13.46 -0.42
N GLY A 118 -4.83 14.40 -1.25
CA GLY A 118 -6.13 14.33 -1.90
C GLY A 118 -7.29 14.91 -1.07
N PRO A 119 -8.54 14.65 -1.50
CA PRO A 119 -8.90 13.70 -2.56
C PRO A 119 -8.43 14.14 -3.96
N ILE A 120 -7.78 13.22 -4.68
CA ILE A 120 -7.35 13.36 -6.07
C ILE A 120 -8.10 12.35 -6.94
N GLY A 121 -8.43 12.71 -8.18
CA GLY A 121 -9.19 11.85 -9.07
C GLY A 121 -10.12 12.66 -9.98
N LYS A 122 -10.46 12.09 -11.13
CA LYS A 122 -11.32 12.75 -12.13
C LYS A 122 -12.77 12.89 -11.65
N ASP A 123 -13.33 11.81 -11.09
CA ASP A 123 -14.61 11.84 -10.39
C ASP A 123 -14.40 11.47 -8.93
N LEU A 124 -14.58 12.46 -8.06
CA LEU A 124 -14.38 12.28 -6.63
C LEU A 124 -15.43 11.37 -5.97
N ASN A 125 -16.54 11.09 -6.66
CA ASN A 125 -17.62 10.25 -6.14
C ASN A 125 -17.48 8.77 -6.50
N THR A 126 -16.66 8.43 -7.51
CA THR A 126 -16.58 7.06 -8.03
C THR A 126 -15.15 6.54 -8.23
N GLY A 127 -14.13 7.35 -7.94
CA GLY A 127 -12.73 6.93 -8.11
C GLY A 127 -11.69 7.87 -7.53
N ALA A 128 -12.03 8.63 -6.47
CA ALA A 128 -11.03 9.40 -5.75
C ALA A 128 -10.02 8.48 -5.04
N PHE A 129 -8.79 8.94 -4.96
CA PHE A 129 -7.81 8.49 -3.99
C PHE A 129 -7.57 9.59 -2.98
N ALA A 130 -7.54 9.23 -1.71
CA ALA A 130 -7.13 10.12 -0.64
C ALA A 130 -6.49 9.27 0.46
N GLU A 131 -5.42 9.78 1.06
CA GLU A 131 -4.76 9.12 2.19
C GLU A 131 -4.26 10.15 3.20
N VAL A 132 -4.40 9.81 4.48
CA VAL A 132 -3.87 10.57 5.61
C VAL A 132 -2.70 9.79 6.23
N VAL A 133 -1.53 10.40 6.16
CA VAL A 133 -0.33 9.91 6.85
C VAL A 133 -0.25 10.59 8.20
N PHE A 134 -0.08 9.81 9.27
CA PHE A 134 0.14 10.32 10.62
C PHE A 134 1.60 10.25 11.00
N TYR A 135 2.07 11.20 11.80
CA TYR A 135 3.40 11.17 12.41
C TYR A 135 3.29 11.20 13.94
N LEU A 136 3.80 10.14 14.55
CA LEU A 136 3.91 9.98 15.99
C LEU A 136 5.25 10.57 16.44
N ARG A 137 5.30 11.89 16.69
CA ARG A 137 6.55 12.59 17.05
C ARG A 137 7.32 11.94 18.20
N PRO A 138 6.69 11.47 19.30
CA PRO A 138 7.41 10.84 20.40
C PRO A 138 8.05 9.48 20.07
N LEU A 139 7.70 8.90 18.92
CA LEU A 139 8.24 7.65 18.38
C LEU A 139 9.00 7.85 17.07
N LYS A 140 9.02 9.07 16.51
CA LYS A 140 9.56 9.37 15.18
C LYS A 140 9.07 8.40 14.10
N THR A 141 7.78 8.07 14.17
CA THR A 141 7.17 7.00 13.37
C THR A 141 6.06 7.56 12.50
N MET A 142 6.11 7.30 11.19
CA MET A 142 5.02 7.57 10.26
C MET A 142 4.07 6.37 10.18
N LEU A 143 2.76 6.61 10.24
CA LEU A 143 1.74 5.62 9.93
C LEU A 143 1.20 5.89 8.53
N VAL A 144 1.35 4.91 7.65
CA VAL A 144 1.03 5.00 6.22
C VAL A 144 0.08 3.86 5.86
N THR A 145 -0.84 4.09 4.91
CA THR A 145 -1.77 3.05 4.46
C THR A 145 -1.29 2.42 3.16
N ASP A 146 -1.65 2.98 2.02
CA ASP A 146 -1.44 2.40 0.68
C ASP A 146 -0.32 3.11 -0.09
N LEU A 147 0.05 4.33 0.29
CA LEU A 147 1.05 5.13 -0.42
C LEU A 147 2.41 4.45 -0.53
N VAL A 148 2.82 3.73 0.51
CA VAL A 148 4.01 2.87 0.50
C VAL A 148 3.74 1.58 1.26
N LEU A 149 4.43 0.51 0.84
CA LEU A 149 4.48 -0.78 1.52
C LEU A 149 5.91 -1.33 1.54
N SER A 150 6.15 -2.41 2.28
CA SER A 150 7.42 -3.13 2.27
C SER A 150 7.20 -4.64 2.23
N VAL A 151 7.61 -5.29 1.15
CA VAL A 151 7.29 -6.71 0.86
C VAL A 151 8.32 -7.63 1.49
N PRO A 152 8.08 -8.38 2.59
CA PRO A 152 9.11 -9.19 3.25
C PRO A 152 9.57 -10.38 2.39
N THR A 153 10.81 -10.82 2.59
CA THR A 153 11.34 -12.07 2.02
C THR A 153 10.77 -13.30 2.71
N ASP A 154 10.63 -13.20 4.03
CA ASP A 154 10.16 -14.29 4.89
C ASP A 154 8.65 -14.44 4.82
N VAL A 155 8.20 -15.69 4.96
CA VAL A 155 6.78 -16.02 5.01
C VAL A 155 6.18 -15.44 6.30
N PRO A 156 5.12 -14.63 6.22
CA PRO A 156 4.39 -14.18 7.40
C PRO A 156 3.88 -15.37 8.23
N GLU A 157 4.05 -15.32 9.55
CA GLU A 157 3.72 -16.41 10.47
C GLU A 157 2.27 -16.89 10.32
N ILE A 158 1.31 -15.97 10.12
CA ILE A 158 -0.10 -16.29 9.93
C ILE A 158 -0.36 -17.19 8.70
N LEU A 159 0.49 -17.12 7.67
CA LEU A 159 0.36 -17.98 6.49
C LEU A 159 0.92 -19.39 6.72
N LEU A 160 1.61 -19.63 7.84
CA LEU A 160 2.09 -20.95 8.24
C LEU A 160 1.02 -21.75 9.00
N GLU A 161 -0.02 -21.09 9.54
CA GLU A 161 -1.16 -21.79 10.15
C GLU A 161 -1.93 -22.64 9.13
N ASP A 162 -2.03 -22.14 7.90
CA ASP A 162 -2.55 -22.89 6.74
C ASP A 162 -1.66 -22.64 5.51
N PRO A 163 -0.63 -23.49 5.29
CA PRO A 163 0.34 -23.28 4.22
C PRO A 163 -0.18 -23.72 2.85
N ARG A 164 -1.44 -24.16 2.70
CA ARG A 164 -1.98 -24.62 1.41
C ARG A 164 -1.83 -23.58 0.28
N PRO A 165 -2.12 -22.27 0.48
CA PRO A 165 -1.91 -21.27 -0.56
C PRO A 165 -0.43 -21.12 -0.92
N LEU A 166 0.48 -21.18 0.05
CA LEU A 166 1.92 -21.13 -0.18
C LEU A 166 2.37 -22.33 -1.03
N ALA A 167 1.99 -23.54 -0.61
CA ALA A 167 2.29 -24.77 -1.33
C ALA A 167 1.68 -24.77 -2.75
N PHE A 168 0.50 -24.18 -2.93
CA PHE A 168 -0.13 -24.01 -4.24
C PHE A 168 0.72 -23.14 -5.17
N HIS A 169 1.12 -21.94 -4.71
CA HIS A 169 1.93 -21.01 -5.50
C HIS A 169 3.40 -21.42 -5.64
N ALA A 170 3.89 -22.31 -4.77
CA ALA A 170 5.25 -22.84 -4.84
C ALA A 170 5.50 -23.80 -6.01
N ARG A 171 4.44 -24.33 -6.63
CA ARG A 171 4.53 -25.31 -7.70
C ARG A 171 5.05 -24.68 -9.00
N ASP A 172 5.98 -25.35 -9.66
CA ASP A 172 6.52 -24.92 -10.96
C ASP A 172 5.61 -25.29 -12.14
N GLY A 173 4.56 -26.07 -11.87
CA GLY A 173 3.54 -26.40 -12.86
C GLY A 173 2.37 -27.18 -12.27
N PRO A 174 1.29 -27.35 -13.04
CA PRO A 174 0.05 -27.97 -12.58
C PRO A 174 0.18 -29.49 -12.35
N LEU A 175 1.24 -30.13 -12.85
CA LEU A 175 1.55 -31.54 -12.61
C LEU A 175 2.70 -31.74 -11.60
N ALA A 176 3.34 -30.65 -11.15
CA ALA A 176 4.41 -30.73 -10.17
C ALA A 176 3.87 -31.28 -8.84
N PRO A 177 4.66 -32.11 -8.12
CA PRO A 177 4.27 -32.61 -6.81
C PRO A 177 4.08 -31.45 -5.83
N VAL A 178 3.28 -31.69 -4.79
CA VAL A 178 3.15 -30.75 -3.69
C VAL A 178 4.40 -30.81 -2.82
N ASP A 179 5.00 -29.65 -2.59
CA ASP A 179 6.18 -29.48 -1.74
C ASP A 179 5.85 -28.46 -0.64
N ALA A 180 6.12 -28.85 0.60
CA ALA A 180 5.87 -28.06 1.81
C ALA A 180 7.16 -27.82 2.62
N THR A 181 8.33 -27.99 2.00
CA THR A 181 9.60 -27.56 2.60
C THR A 181 9.60 -26.05 2.85
N PRO A 182 10.33 -25.56 3.87
CA PRO A 182 10.45 -24.12 4.13
C PRO A 182 10.85 -23.31 2.89
N GLU A 183 11.75 -23.85 2.06
CA GLU A 183 12.21 -23.24 0.82
C GLU A 183 11.08 -23.15 -0.22
N ALA A 184 10.24 -24.17 -0.33
CA ALA A 184 9.07 -24.16 -1.20
C ALA A 184 8.02 -23.17 -0.73
N LEU A 185 7.73 -23.12 0.57
CA LEU A 185 6.76 -22.16 1.12
C LEU A 185 7.23 -20.70 0.93
N ALA A 186 8.53 -20.44 1.12
CA ALA A 186 9.13 -19.14 0.82
C ALA A 186 9.01 -18.79 -0.68
N ARG A 187 9.25 -19.75 -1.58
CA ARG A 187 9.02 -19.56 -3.02
C ARG A 187 7.55 -19.22 -3.33
N GLY A 188 6.61 -19.94 -2.73
CA GLY A 188 5.17 -19.68 -2.86
C GLY A 188 4.77 -18.28 -2.38
N TRP A 189 5.28 -17.84 -1.23
CA TRP A 189 5.08 -16.50 -0.70
C TRP A 189 5.53 -15.41 -1.68
N ARG A 190 6.78 -15.50 -2.16
CA ARG A 190 7.33 -14.50 -3.10
C ARG A 190 6.52 -14.41 -4.40
N ARG A 191 6.03 -15.55 -4.88
CA ARG A 191 5.15 -15.66 -6.05
C ARG A 191 3.77 -15.04 -5.81
N ILE A 192 3.20 -15.19 -4.61
CA ILE A 192 1.97 -14.50 -4.18
C ILE A 192 2.19 -12.98 -4.19
N CYS A 193 3.31 -12.48 -3.65
CA CYS A 193 3.62 -11.05 -3.67
C CYS A 193 3.67 -10.47 -5.08
N ILE A 194 4.33 -11.18 -6.01
CA ILE A 194 4.37 -10.79 -7.43
C ILE A 194 2.95 -10.68 -8.00
N PHE A 195 2.14 -11.73 -7.79
CA PHE A 195 0.78 -11.76 -8.31
C PHE A 195 -0.09 -10.65 -7.69
N ALA A 196 -0.01 -10.44 -6.38
CA ALA A 196 -0.81 -9.45 -5.66
C ALA A 196 -0.48 -8.01 -6.08
N LEU A 197 0.78 -7.70 -6.40
CA LEU A 197 1.22 -6.33 -6.69
C LEU A 197 1.24 -5.97 -8.18
N LEU A 198 1.34 -6.98 -9.06
CA LEU A 198 1.42 -6.75 -10.51
C LEU A 198 0.23 -7.35 -11.27
N PHE A 199 -0.56 -8.23 -10.66
CA PHE A 199 -1.62 -9.05 -11.28
C PHE A 199 -1.08 -9.95 -12.40
N ARG A 200 -0.77 -9.37 -13.56
CA ARG A 200 -0.11 -10.04 -14.69
C ARG A 200 1.20 -9.33 -15.01
N THR A 201 2.27 -10.12 -15.04
CA THR A 201 3.66 -9.69 -15.24
C THR A 201 4.34 -10.66 -16.19
N THR A 202 5.49 -10.28 -16.77
CA THR A 202 6.31 -11.20 -17.56
C THR A 202 6.84 -12.38 -16.75
N ALA A 203 6.87 -12.29 -15.43
CA ALA A 203 7.18 -13.42 -14.57
C ALA A 203 6.13 -14.53 -14.63
N ILE A 204 4.89 -14.23 -15.06
CA ILE A 204 3.76 -15.16 -15.07
C ILE A 204 3.42 -15.57 -16.49
N GLU A 205 3.31 -16.87 -16.71
CA GLU A 205 2.84 -17.49 -17.96
C GLU A 205 1.45 -18.09 -17.74
N VAL A 206 0.44 -17.48 -18.34
CA VAL A 206 -0.95 -17.94 -18.23
C VAL A 206 -1.19 -19.08 -19.22
N GLN A 207 -1.73 -20.19 -18.73
CA GLN A 207 -2.06 -21.35 -19.57
C GLN A 207 -3.28 -21.08 -20.45
N GLY A 208 -3.35 -21.77 -21.59
CA GLY A 208 -4.57 -21.80 -22.38
C GLY A 208 -5.69 -22.51 -21.63
N ALA A 209 -6.95 -22.06 -21.78
CA ALA A 209 -8.07 -22.61 -21.00
C ALA A 209 -8.23 -24.14 -21.12
N ALA A 210 -8.08 -24.69 -22.33
CA ALA A 210 -8.18 -26.13 -22.56
C ALA A 210 -7.03 -26.94 -21.93
N GLU A 211 -5.83 -26.35 -21.86
CA GLU A 211 -4.67 -26.95 -21.20
C GLU A 211 -4.85 -26.93 -19.68
N ALA A 212 -5.25 -25.79 -19.13
CA ALA A 212 -5.49 -25.63 -17.70
C ALA A 212 -6.52 -26.63 -17.16
N VAL A 213 -7.59 -26.92 -17.92
CA VAL A 213 -8.59 -27.94 -17.55
C VAL A 213 -8.00 -29.35 -17.59
N ARG A 214 -7.24 -29.71 -18.63
CA ARG A 214 -6.61 -31.05 -18.70
C ARG A 214 -5.64 -31.26 -17.56
N ASP A 215 -4.81 -30.26 -17.28
CA ASP A 215 -3.78 -30.36 -16.26
C ASP A 215 -4.39 -30.35 -14.85
N ALA A 216 -5.48 -29.61 -14.62
CA ALA A 216 -6.21 -29.65 -13.37
C ALA A 216 -6.69 -31.08 -13.02
N LEU A 217 -7.27 -31.79 -14.00
CA LEU A 217 -7.74 -33.16 -13.83
C LEU A 217 -6.61 -34.15 -13.51
N ALA A 218 -5.41 -33.90 -14.04
CA ALA A 218 -4.22 -34.72 -13.82
C ALA A 218 -3.36 -34.26 -12.63
N SER A 219 -3.73 -33.15 -11.97
CA SER A 219 -2.95 -32.51 -10.92
C SER A 219 -2.87 -33.39 -9.67
N PRO A 220 -1.67 -33.59 -9.08
CA PRO A 220 -1.53 -34.27 -7.79
C PRO A 220 -1.98 -33.39 -6.59
N ALA A 221 -2.46 -32.17 -6.85
CA ALA A 221 -2.71 -31.14 -5.83
C ALA A 221 -4.18 -30.69 -5.77
N GLN A 222 -5.13 -31.59 -6.05
CA GLN A 222 -6.57 -31.26 -6.07
C GLN A 222 -7.06 -30.64 -4.76
N GLU A 223 -6.48 -31.06 -3.63
CA GLU A 223 -6.81 -30.63 -2.28
C GLU A 223 -6.25 -29.25 -1.89
N LEU A 224 -5.33 -28.68 -2.69
CA LEU A 224 -4.79 -27.33 -2.43
C LEU A 224 -5.75 -26.20 -2.87
N GLY A 225 -6.81 -26.55 -3.61
CA GLY A 225 -7.80 -25.60 -4.09
C GLY A 225 -8.10 -25.74 -5.58
N TRP A 226 -9.24 -25.18 -5.99
CA TRP A 226 -9.68 -25.11 -7.39
C TRP A 226 -9.68 -26.45 -8.15
N ALA A 227 -9.85 -27.57 -7.44
CA ALA A 227 -9.81 -28.91 -7.99
C ALA A 227 -8.54 -29.19 -8.84
N GLY A 228 -7.39 -28.67 -8.38
CA GLY A 228 -6.08 -28.90 -9.01
C GLY A 228 -5.71 -27.90 -10.09
N LEU A 229 -6.61 -26.97 -10.44
CA LEU A 229 -6.35 -25.90 -11.39
C LEU A 229 -5.25 -24.97 -10.89
N LEU A 230 -4.15 -24.91 -11.63
CA LEU A 230 -3.11 -23.90 -11.50
C LEU A 230 -3.07 -23.11 -12.81
N PRO A 231 -3.67 -21.90 -12.88
CA PRO A 231 -3.93 -21.22 -14.15
C PRO A 231 -2.67 -20.60 -14.78
N CYS A 232 -1.56 -20.57 -14.04
CA CYS A 232 -0.33 -19.97 -14.51
C CYS A 232 0.91 -20.64 -13.93
N ASN A 233 1.99 -20.59 -14.70
CA ASN A 233 3.33 -20.97 -14.30
C ASN A 233 4.21 -19.72 -14.13
N TYR A 234 5.37 -19.87 -13.50
CA TYR A 234 6.34 -18.78 -13.40
C TYR A 234 7.50 -19.02 -14.36
N ARG A 235 7.85 -18.01 -15.14
CA ARG A 235 8.98 -18.06 -16.07
C ARG A 235 10.30 -18.07 -15.29
N PRO A 236 11.40 -18.57 -15.90
CA PRO A 236 12.72 -18.44 -15.29
C PRO A 236 13.04 -16.98 -14.92
N ARG A 237 13.77 -16.78 -13.82
CA ARG A 237 14.14 -15.45 -13.29
C ARG A 237 12.96 -14.60 -12.82
N TRP A 238 11.84 -15.21 -12.44
CA TRP A 238 10.74 -14.52 -11.75
C TRP A 238 11.22 -13.87 -10.44
N GLU A 239 12.30 -14.37 -9.85
CA GLU A 239 12.96 -13.83 -8.67
C GLU A 239 13.42 -12.38 -8.89
N ASP A 240 13.88 -12.02 -10.11
CA ASP A 240 14.26 -10.63 -10.43
C ASP A 240 13.05 -9.68 -10.28
N THR A 241 11.84 -10.16 -10.63
CA THR A 241 10.59 -9.41 -10.46
C THR A 241 10.21 -9.30 -8.98
N PHE A 242 10.48 -10.32 -8.17
CA PHE A 242 10.29 -10.23 -6.72
C PHE A 242 11.26 -9.20 -6.09
N GLU A 243 12.55 -9.23 -6.44
CA GLU A 243 13.53 -8.28 -5.94
C GLU A 243 13.19 -6.84 -6.33
N ALA A 244 12.63 -6.65 -7.52
CA ALA A 244 12.07 -5.38 -7.95
C ALA A 244 10.87 -4.88 -7.12
N LEU A 245 10.25 -5.71 -6.29
CA LEU A 245 9.17 -5.33 -5.39
C LEU A 245 9.64 -5.09 -3.93
N ARG A 246 10.93 -5.28 -3.63
CA ARG A 246 11.48 -5.11 -2.27
C ARG A 246 11.74 -3.67 -1.85
N GLY A 247 11.54 -2.70 -2.73
CA GLY A 247 12.03 -1.31 -2.55
C GLY A 247 13.52 -1.22 -2.86
N GLY A 248 14.11 -0.03 -2.91
CA GLY A 248 15.50 0.17 -3.41
C GLY A 248 16.62 -0.54 -2.60
N ARG A 249 16.27 -1.25 -1.54
CA ARG A 249 17.13 -2.01 -0.63
C ARG A 249 16.31 -3.12 0.04
N GLU A 250 16.97 -3.97 0.83
CA GLU A 250 16.28 -4.92 1.70
C GLU A 250 15.32 -4.18 2.65
N ASP A 251 14.08 -4.68 2.73
CA ASP A 251 12.96 -4.07 3.47
C ASP A 251 12.78 -2.57 3.13
N GLY A 252 12.93 -2.23 1.85
CA GLY A 252 12.73 -0.88 1.36
C GLY A 252 11.26 -0.51 1.27
N LEU A 253 11.00 0.79 1.21
CA LEU A 253 9.69 1.31 0.86
C LEU A 253 9.46 1.22 -0.65
N LEU A 254 8.27 0.76 -1.02
CA LEU A 254 7.79 0.66 -2.39
C LEU A 254 6.46 1.42 -2.49
N VAL A 255 6.37 2.39 -3.40
CA VAL A 255 5.06 2.84 -3.89
C VAL A 255 4.44 1.67 -4.67
N PRO A 256 3.19 1.22 -4.41
CA PRO A 256 2.65 0.06 -5.10
C PRO A 256 2.48 0.33 -6.61
N PRO A 257 2.86 -0.61 -7.51
CA PRO A 257 2.72 -0.42 -8.95
C PRO A 257 1.31 -0.10 -9.43
N ILE A 258 0.30 -0.72 -8.81
CA ILE A 258 -1.11 -0.44 -9.13
C ILE A 258 -1.48 1.02 -8.85
N LEU A 259 -1.00 1.55 -7.72
CA LEU A 259 -1.27 2.92 -7.30
C LEU A 259 -0.47 3.93 -8.15
N SER A 260 0.79 3.61 -8.46
CA SER A 260 1.63 4.47 -9.30
C SER A 260 1.07 4.59 -10.73
N GLU A 261 0.63 3.49 -11.34
CA GLU A 261 0.19 3.46 -12.73
C GLU A 261 -1.28 3.87 -12.93
N LEU A 262 -2.19 3.57 -12.00
CA LEU A 262 -3.62 3.86 -12.16
C LEU A 262 -4.07 5.18 -11.53
N VAL A 263 -3.29 5.76 -10.60
CA VAL A 263 -3.73 6.92 -9.81
C VAL A 263 -2.67 8.02 -9.79
N LEU A 264 -1.55 7.79 -9.12
CA LEU A 264 -0.65 8.88 -8.70
C LEU A 264 0.06 9.56 -9.88
N ASN A 265 0.37 8.83 -10.95
CA ASN A 265 1.06 9.37 -12.13
C ASN A 265 0.28 10.47 -12.89
N ARG A 266 -0.98 10.74 -12.54
CA ARG A 266 -1.84 11.77 -13.14
C ARG A 266 -1.85 13.09 -12.39
N TYR A 267 -1.39 13.10 -11.14
CA TYR A 267 -1.48 14.22 -10.22
C TYR A 267 -0.12 14.51 -9.56
N LEU A 268 0.96 14.23 -10.29
CA LEU A 268 2.31 14.30 -9.77
C LEU A 268 2.72 15.73 -9.46
N SER A 269 2.49 16.65 -10.39
CA SER A 269 2.90 18.04 -10.26
C SER A 269 1.99 18.82 -9.32
N SER A 270 0.69 18.51 -9.32
CA SER A 270 -0.32 19.24 -8.56
C SER A 270 -0.39 18.81 -7.09
N ASP A 271 -0.28 17.51 -6.80
CA ASP A 271 -0.63 16.98 -5.48
C ASP A 271 0.46 16.07 -4.89
N VAL A 272 0.91 15.06 -5.63
CA VAL A 272 1.78 14.01 -5.09
C VAL A 272 3.15 14.54 -4.68
N TRP A 273 3.87 15.26 -5.56
CA TRP A 273 5.18 15.80 -5.20
C TRP A 273 5.13 16.88 -4.12
N PRO A 274 4.22 17.87 -4.19
CA PRO A 274 4.04 18.83 -3.09
C PRO A 274 3.79 18.13 -1.75
N PHE A 275 2.93 17.11 -1.71
CA PHE A 275 2.66 16.32 -0.52
C PHE A 275 3.90 15.56 -0.03
N VAL A 276 4.59 14.85 -0.91
CA VAL A 276 5.79 14.04 -0.58
C VAL A 276 6.89 14.92 -0.01
N GLU A 277 7.17 16.05 -0.65
CA GLU A 277 8.22 16.99 -0.24
C GLU A 277 7.87 17.68 1.08
N ALA A 278 6.62 18.16 1.24
CA ALA A 278 6.17 18.78 2.48
C ALA A 278 6.16 17.80 3.66
N THR A 279 5.80 16.54 3.40
CA THR A 279 5.85 15.45 4.37
C THR A 279 7.27 15.15 4.82
N ALA A 280 8.19 14.98 3.87
CA ALA A 280 9.60 14.72 4.17
C ALA A 280 10.27 15.89 4.92
N ALA A 281 9.90 17.13 4.58
CA ALA A 281 10.43 18.32 5.24
C ALA A 281 9.88 18.47 6.67
N ALA A 282 8.59 18.25 6.86
CA ALA A 282 7.94 18.38 8.18
C ALA A 282 8.42 17.31 9.17
N TRP A 283 8.68 16.10 8.69
CA TRP A 283 9.07 14.95 9.50
C TRP A 283 10.48 14.47 9.17
N ALA A 284 11.41 15.44 9.05
CA ALA A 284 12.80 15.20 8.70
C ALA A 284 13.55 14.29 9.70
N ASP A 285 13.04 14.18 10.94
CA ASP A 285 13.57 13.33 11.99
C ASP A 285 12.88 11.96 12.09
N ALA A 286 12.01 11.60 11.15
CA ALA A 286 11.39 10.27 11.11
C ALA A 286 12.44 9.15 10.99
N GLU A 287 12.24 8.07 11.74
CA GLU A 287 13.13 6.91 11.78
C GLU A 287 12.42 5.59 11.42
N LEU A 288 11.08 5.58 11.50
CA LEU A 288 10.25 4.41 11.23
C LEU A 288 9.05 4.77 10.35
N VAL A 289 8.66 3.83 9.50
CA VAL A 289 7.39 3.83 8.78
C VAL A 289 6.63 2.55 9.09
N VAL A 290 5.36 2.66 9.44
CA VAL A 290 4.44 1.54 9.68
C VAL A 290 3.40 1.57 8.56
N PRO A 291 3.61 0.83 7.46
CA PRO A 291 2.60 0.67 6.42
C PRO A 291 1.46 -0.24 6.91
N ALA A 292 0.28 -0.12 6.30
CA ALA A 292 -0.84 -1.03 6.59
C ALA A 292 -0.69 -2.40 5.91
N HIS A 293 0.16 -2.49 4.88
CA HIS A 293 0.36 -3.68 4.08
C HIS A 293 1.77 -4.27 4.22
N PHE A 294 1.84 -5.60 4.28
CA PHE A 294 3.06 -6.40 4.36
C PHE A 294 3.88 -6.14 5.65
N ALA A 295 5.20 -5.92 5.54
CA ALA A 295 6.10 -5.82 6.68
C ALA A 295 5.95 -4.46 7.39
N ALA A 296 5.78 -4.53 8.70
CA ALA A 296 5.81 -3.37 9.58
C ALA A 296 6.34 -3.77 10.97
N PRO A 297 7.09 -2.90 11.66
CA PRO A 297 7.58 -1.59 11.22
C PRO A 297 8.78 -1.69 10.26
N VAL A 298 9.00 -0.64 9.47
CA VAL A 298 10.12 -0.50 8.53
C VAL A 298 11.04 0.62 9.01
N ARG A 299 12.36 0.36 9.08
CA ARG A 299 13.36 1.39 9.39
C ARG A 299 13.57 2.31 8.20
N ALA A 300 12.78 3.37 8.10
CA ALA A 300 12.80 4.32 7.01
C ALA A 300 12.48 5.72 7.54
N GLY A 301 13.20 6.73 7.06
CA GLY A 301 12.96 8.12 7.39
C GLY A 301 12.54 8.95 6.18
N ALA A 302 12.65 10.27 6.30
CA ALA A 302 12.30 11.21 5.24
C ALA A 302 13.05 10.96 3.91
N GLY A 303 14.30 10.47 3.98
CA GLY A 303 15.11 10.11 2.82
C GLY A 303 14.52 8.92 2.07
N GLU A 304 14.34 7.78 2.76
CA GLU A 304 13.74 6.57 2.17
C GLU A 304 12.31 6.81 1.68
N TRP A 305 11.53 7.65 2.38
CA TRP A 305 10.22 8.10 1.92
C TRP A 305 10.33 8.75 0.55
N ARG A 306 11.17 9.78 0.38
CA ARG A 306 11.37 10.46 -0.91
C ARG A 306 11.88 9.51 -1.97
N ASP A 307 12.82 8.64 -1.62
CA ASP A 307 13.44 7.73 -2.57
C ASP A 307 12.46 6.68 -3.11
N ALA A 308 11.47 6.26 -2.33
CA ALA A 308 10.37 5.41 -2.81
C ALA A 308 9.60 6.08 -3.96
N PHE A 309 9.23 7.35 -3.80
CA PHE A 309 8.53 8.13 -4.84
C PHE A 309 9.46 8.47 -6.01
N ARG A 310 10.73 8.79 -5.78
CA ARG A 310 11.70 9.01 -6.87
C ARG A 310 11.94 7.74 -7.68
N ARG A 311 11.94 6.59 -7.03
CA ARG A 311 12.09 5.29 -7.70
C ARG A 311 10.87 5.01 -8.58
N ALA A 312 9.66 5.31 -8.10
CA ALA A 312 8.43 5.15 -8.87
C ALA A 312 8.28 6.18 -10.00
N PHE A 313 8.52 7.45 -9.75
CA PHE A 313 8.14 8.51 -10.69
C PHE A 313 9.34 9.22 -11.34
N GLY A 314 10.56 9.06 -10.83
CA GLY A 314 11.71 9.90 -11.18
C GLY A 314 11.77 11.18 -10.35
N GLU A 315 12.61 12.15 -10.73
CA GLU A 315 12.74 13.40 -9.96
C GLU A 315 11.45 14.25 -9.98
N PRO A 316 11.21 15.08 -8.95
CA PRO A 316 10.10 16.01 -8.96
C PRO A 316 10.20 17.01 -10.12
N PRO A 317 9.06 17.46 -10.69
CA PRO A 317 9.02 18.56 -11.65
C PRO A 317 9.77 19.79 -11.11
N GLY A 318 10.63 20.40 -11.94
CA GLY A 318 11.39 21.59 -11.54
C GLY A 318 12.67 21.32 -10.72
N ALA A 319 13.05 20.07 -10.46
CA ALA A 319 14.34 19.72 -9.82
C ALA A 319 15.60 20.05 -10.66
N ALA A 320 15.42 20.58 -11.88
CA ALA A 320 16.51 21.10 -12.68
C ALA A 320 16.88 22.50 -12.14
N GLY A 321 18.14 22.71 -11.79
CA GLY A 321 18.62 24.03 -11.36
C GLY A 321 18.48 25.09 -12.47
N PRO A 322 18.85 26.36 -12.20
CA PRO A 322 18.63 27.52 -13.09
C PRO A 322 19.26 27.44 -14.50
N PHE A 323 19.91 26.33 -14.85
CA PHE A 323 20.52 26.06 -16.16
C PHE A 323 20.09 24.70 -16.76
N GLY A 324 19.00 24.10 -16.28
CA GLY A 324 18.60 22.75 -16.70
C GLY A 324 19.49 21.64 -16.14
N LEU A 325 20.53 21.99 -15.37
CA LEU A 325 21.46 21.07 -14.74
C LEU A 325 20.84 20.45 -13.49
N ARG A 326 20.75 19.11 -13.47
CA ARG A 326 20.35 18.36 -12.28
C ARG A 326 21.57 18.25 -11.36
N LEU A 327 21.52 18.79 -10.14
CA LEU A 327 22.65 18.74 -9.18
C LEU A 327 23.27 17.33 -9.01
N PRO A 328 22.51 16.22 -8.98
CA PRO A 328 23.09 14.87 -8.93
C PRO A 328 23.92 14.49 -10.16
N ALA A 329 23.61 15.06 -11.33
CA ALA A 329 24.35 14.83 -12.57
C ALA A 329 25.71 15.54 -12.61
N LEU A 330 25.90 16.62 -11.85
CA LEU A 330 27.18 17.33 -11.71
C LEU A 330 28.16 16.60 -10.76
N LEU A 331 27.64 15.80 -9.82
CA LEU A 331 28.43 15.04 -8.84
C LEU A 331 28.63 13.57 -9.24
N GLY A 332 28.28 13.19 -10.47
CA GLY A 332 28.54 11.85 -11.01
C GLY A 332 27.72 10.70 -10.38
N GLY A 333 26.72 11.00 -9.56
CA GLY A 333 25.86 10.01 -8.92
C GLY A 333 24.40 10.21 -9.34
N GLN A 334 23.90 9.39 -10.27
CA GLN A 334 22.48 9.06 -10.20
C GLN A 334 22.31 8.23 -8.92
N PRO A 335 21.37 8.55 -8.01
CA PRO A 335 21.06 7.62 -6.93
C PRO A 335 20.77 6.27 -7.60
N GLN A 336 21.49 5.22 -7.20
CA GLN A 336 21.23 3.88 -7.70
C GLN A 336 19.78 3.56 -7.32
N ARG A 337 18.89 3.69 -8.29
CA ARG A 337 17.55 3.17 -8.19
C ARG A 337 17.75 1.68 -8.19
N GLY A 338 17.76 1.05 -7.01
CA GLY A 338 17.85 -0.40 -6.87
C GLY A 338 16.83 -1.12 -7.78
N PRO A 339 16.86 -2.46 -7.86
CA PRO A 339 16.08 -3.25 -8.83
C PRO A 339 14.67 -2.68 -9.01
N GLN A 340 14.20 -2.44 -10.25
CA GLN A 340 12.88 -1.84 -10.52
C GLN A 340 11.99 -2.81 -11.28
N PRO A 341 10.64 -2.71 -11.15
CA PRO A 341 9.73 -3.46 -12.00
C PRO A 341 10.07 -3.19 -13.46
N LYS A 342 10.19 -4.25 -14.27
CA LYS A 342 10.50 -4.09 -15.69
C LYS A 342 9.33 -3.39 -16.38
N GLU A 343 9.61 -2.64 -17.44
CA GLU A 343 8.57 -2.03 -18.28
C GLU A 343 7.51 -3.06 -18.71
N ALA A 344 7.96 -4.26 -19.06
CA ALA A 344 7.11 -5.36 -19.48
C ALA A 344 6.26 -5.95 -18.33
N ASP A 345 6.72 -5.84 -17.08
CA ASP A 345 5.95 -6.30 -15.90
C ASP A 345 4.75 -5.40 -15.61
N LEU A 346 4.78 -4.15 -16.08
CA LEU A 346 3.72 -3.16 -15.89
C LEU A 346 2.75 -3.07 -17.07
N GLN A 347 3.01 -3.78 -18.18
CA GLN A 347 2.22 -3.68 -19.42
C GLN A 347 0.73 -3.95 -19.20
N PHE A 348 0.38 -4.93 -18.34
CA PHE A 348 -1.03 -5.21 -18.05
C PHE A 348 -1.72 -4.03 -17.37
N ILE A 349 -1.10 -3.48 -16.32
CA ILE A 349 -1.66 -2.35 -15.58
C ILE A 349 -1.73 -1.11 -16.48
N ARG A 350 -0.72 -0.90 -17.32
CA ARG A 350 -0.70 0.20 -18.30
C ARG A 350 -1.75 0.06 -19.38
N GLY A 351 -1.96 -1.13 -19.94
CA GLY A 351 -3.04 -1.36 -20.89
C GLY A 351 -4.42 -1.13 -20.28
N PHE A 352 -4.60 -1.50 -19.00
CA PHE A 352 -5.81 -1.18 -18.24
C PHE A 352 -5.95 0.34 -18.04
N SER A 353 -4.89 1.02 -17.63
CA SER A 353 -4.81 2.49 -17.52
C SER A 353 -5.19 3.19 -18.83
N GLU A 354 -4.61 2.77 -19.96
CA GLU A 354 -4.90 3.31 -21.30
C GLU A 354 -6.38 3.12 -21.66
N SER A 355 -6.94 1.95 -21.36
CA SER A 355 -8.37 1.68 -21.59
C SER A 355 -9.26 2.61 -20.76
N LEU A 356 -8.94 2.82 -19.47
CA LEU A 356 -9.68 3.73 -18.60
C LEU A 356 -9.56 5.19 -19.07
N THR A 357 -8.38 5.61 -19.52
CA THR A 357 -8.16 6.95 -20.09
C THR A 357 -8.95 7.13 -21.40
N ALA A 358 -8.95 6.13 -22.29
CA ALA A 358 -9.71 6.17 -23.54
C ALA A 358 -11.23 6.20 -23.32
N LEU A 359 -11.72 5.53 -22.28
CA LEU A 359 -13.12 5.60 -21.83
C LEU A 359 -13.44 6.90 -21.07
N GLY A 360 -12.44 7.75 -20.80
CA GLY A 360 -12.61 9.00 -20.08
C GLY A 360 -12.89 8.84 -18.59
N VAL A 361 -12.64 7.66 -18.01
CA VAL A 361 -12.86 7.36 -16.58
C VAL A 361 -11.80 8.02 -15.70
N VAL A 362 -10.56 8.07 -16.17
CA VAL A 362 -9.42 8.67 -15.47
C VAL A 362 -8.72 9.70 -16.35
N ASP A 363 -7.93 10.58 -15.74
CA ASP A 363 -7.12 11.56 -16.47
C ASP A 363 -5.94 10.92 -17.22
N VAL A 364 -5.32 11.68 -18.10
CA VAL A 364 -4.11 11.25 -18.82
C VAL A 364 -2.92 11.31 -17.85
N PRO A 365 -2.09 10.26 -17.76
CA PRO A 365 -0.87 10.30 -16.95
C PRO A 365 0.08 11.43 -17.37
N GLU A 366 0.68 12.12 -16.40
CA GLU A 366 1.72 13.13 -16.65
C GLU A 366 3.01 12.50 -17.18
N ARG A 367 3.33 11.27 -16.73
CA ARG A 367 4.49 10.48 -17.19
C ARG A 367 4.35 9.00 -16.83
N LEU A 368 5.16 8.16 -17.49
CA LEU A 368 5.29 6.74 -17.15
C LEU A 368 6.08 6.56 -15.84
N THR A 369 5.74 5.51 -15.08
CA THR A 369 6.38 5.17 -13.80
C THR A 369 7.44 4.08 -13.99
N TYR A 370 8.35 3.89 -13.03
CA TYR A 370 9.45 2.92 -13.02
C TYR A 370 10.28 2.87 -14.32
N ARG A 371 10.55 4.04 -14.91
CA ARG A 371 11.44 4.10 -16.08
C ARG A 371 12.84 3.64 -15.68
N ALA A 372 13.36 2.66 -16.42
CA ALA A 372 14.78 2.37 -16.43
C ALA A 372 15.55 3.69 -16.63
N GLY A 373 16.57 3.93 -15.81
CA GLY A 373 17.42 5.10 -16.00
C GLY A 373 17.91 5.13 -17.44
N ALA A 374 17.86 6.28 -18.11
CA ALA A 374 18.46 6.45 -19.42
C ALA A 374 19.97 6.20 -19.29
N GLY A 375 20.36 4.95 -19.54
CA GLY A 375 21.69 4.43 -19.27
C GLY A 375 21.65 2.93 -19.46
N ILE A 376 22.22 2.47 -20.59
CA ILE A 376 22.28 1.09 -21.07
C ILE A 376 21.03 0.63 -21.84
N GLU A 377 20.62 1.41 -22.84
CA GLU A 377 20.28 0.83 -24.15
C GLU A 377 21.39 1.25 -25.13
N ALA A 378 22.49 0.50 -25.08
CA ALA A 378 23.47 0.46 -26.15
C ALA A 378 24.05 -0.96 -26.19
N GLU A 379 23.81 -1.63 -27.32
CA GLU A 379 24.48 -2.86 -27.80
C GLU A 379 24.22 -4.16 -27.02
N ALA A 380 23.26 -4.97 -27.51
CA ALA A 380 23.55 -6.10 -28.41
C ALA A 380 22.25 -6.77 -28.89
#